data_AF-A0A3Q3C1I1-F1
#
_entry.id   AF-A0A3Q3C1I1-F1
#
_cell.length_a   1.000
_cell.length_b   1.000
_cell.length_c   1.000
_cell.angle_alpha   90.00
_cell.angle_beta   90.00
_cell.angle_gamma   90.00
#
_symmetry.space_group_name_H-M   'P 1'
#
loop_
_entity.id
_entity.type
_entity.pdbx_description
1 polymer ?
#
loop_
_entity_poly.entity_id
_entity_poly.type
_entity_poly.pdbx_seq_one_letter_code
_entity_poly.pdbx_strand_id
1 'polypeptide(L)'
;MGPAMAVLAGLKPGSGQGDSERMLSWPVFLLMLAALSSSFLSALSLYQLVALRAEIEQLQSDVSCGREEGQPSADRLQVEIPNNIKDVARQPECPPAFIQTRRRRTVSGAEVLISQSFLQMLANDSRKNYVKEILRDTYTGIPWQPGLKRGTALEAEGDRILVREEGFYYVYSQVFYRDNTFAMGHVVFRWKANVVGNEPQYVSLFRCIQNMNPVQSFNTCYTGGIVKLEAGDYLELLIPRATADVSLSGDSTFLGALKLA
;
A
#
# COMPACT_ATOMS: atom_id res chain seq x y z
N MET A 1 -34.79 -60.60 -6.75
CA MET A 1 -36.19 -60.56 -7.22
C MET A 1 -36.42 -59.20 -7.84
N GLY A 2 -36.37 -59.03 -9.16
CA GLY A 2 -37.48 -59.33 -10.06
C GLY A 2 -38.52 -58.21 -9.98
N PRO A 3 -38.71 -57.43 -11.06
CA PRO A 3 -39.95 -57.64 -11.78
C PRO A 3 -39.65 -58.07 -13.20
N ALA A 4 -40.28 -59.16 -13.61
CA ALA A 4 -40.29 -59.61 -14.98
C ALA A 4 -41.75 -59.62 -15.45
N MET A 5 -41.92 -59.11 -16.67
CA MET A 5 -42.94 -59.44 -17.67
C MET A 5 -44.25 -58.66 -17.61
N ALA A 6 -44.87 -58.30 -18.73
CA ALA A 6 -44.50 -58.25 -20.15
C ALA A 6 -45.74 -57.70 -20.85
N VAL A 7 -45.60 -56.87 -21.88
CA VAL A 7 -46.56 -56.87 -22.99
C VAL A 7 -45.78 -56.66 -24.28
N LEU A 8 -46.01 -57.60 -25.20
CA LEU A 8 -45.35 -57.77 -26.48
C LEU A 8 -46.33 -57.38 -27.60
N ALA A 9 -45.74 -56.87 -28.67
CA ALA A 9 -46.19 -56.94 -30.07
C ALA A 9 -47.24 -55.93 -30.58
N GLY A 10 -46.89 -55.30 -31.71
CA GLY A 10 -47.88 -54.59 -32.53
C GLY A 10 -47.33 -53.68 -33.63
N LEU A 11 -46.59 -54.24 -34.60
CA LEU A 11 -46.63 -53.93 -36.04
C LEU A 11 -46.52 -52.46 -36.55
N LYS A 12 -45.41 -52.20 -37.28
CA LYS A 12 -45.20 -51.22 -38.37
C LYS A 12 -46.20 -51.47 -39.54
N PRO A 13 -46.33 -50.65 -40.62
CA PRO A 13 -45.56 -49.45 -41.02
C PRO A 13 -46.36 -48.31 -41.74
N GLY A 14 -45.66 -47.24 -42.12
CA GLY A 14 -46.03 -46.29 -43.19
C GLY A 14 -46.64 -44.99 -42.68
N SER A 15 -46.42 -43.79 -43.24
CA SER A 15 -45.53 -43.26 -44.28
C SER A 15 -45.97 -41.80 -44.45
N GLY A 16 -45.04 -40.84 -44.50
CA GLY A 16 -45.31 -39.41 -44.75
C GLY A 16 -44.20 -38.58 -44.11
N GLN A 17 -43.07 -38.34 -44.79
CA GLN A 17 -42.88 -37.23 -45.73
C GLN A 17 -43.08 -35.90 -45.00
N GLY A 18 -42.06 -35.12 -44.64
CA GLY A 18 -40.66 -35.06 -45.03
C GLY A 18 -40.34 -33.57 -45.05
N ASP A 19 -39.43 -33.10 -44.20
CA ASP A 19 -38.69 -31.87 -44.46
C ASP A 19 -37.40 -31.84 -43.64
N SER A 20 -36.40 -31.30 -44.30
CA SER A 20 -34.97 -31.37 -44.02
C SER A 20 -34.56 -30.84 -42.65
N GLU A 21 -33.64 -31.53 -41.97
CA GLU A 21 -32.40 -30.92 -41.51
C GLU A 21 -31.39 -31.99 -41.05
N ARG A 22 -30.14 -31.83 -41.50
CA ARG A 22 -29.02 -32.74 -41.23
C ARG A 22 -28.81 -32.85 -39.71
N MET A 23 -29.21 -33.98 -39.12
CA MET A 23 -28.79 -34.37 -37.76
C MET A 23 -27.28 -34.61 -37.78
N LEU A 24 -26.50 -33.57 -37.48
CA LEU A 24 -25.07 -33.69 -37.20
C LEU A 24 -24.91 -34.65 -36.02
N SER A 25 -24.17 -35.75 -36.25
CA SER A 25 -24.01 -36.78 -35.22
C SER A 25 -23.54 -36.15 -33.91
N TRP A 26 -24.10 -36.59 -32.78
CA TRP A 26 -23.78 -36.14 -31.42
C TRP A 26 -22.28 -35.81 -31.16
N PRO A 27 -21.29 -36.62 -31.61
CA PRO A 27 -19.88 -36.26 -31.44
C PRO A 27 -19.45 -35.02 -32.22
N VAL A 28 -20.03 -34.75 -33.39
CA VAL A 28 -19.76 -33.52 -34.17
C VAL A 28 -20.29 -32.30 -33.43
N PHE A 29 -21.47 -32.39 -32.81
CA PHE A 29 -22.01 -31.29 -32.00
C PHE A 29 -21.14 -30.98 -30.79
N LEU A 30 -20.64 -32.01 -30.08
CA LEU A 30 -19.70 -31.85 -28.98
C LEU A 30 -18.37 -31.24 -29.42
N LEU A 31 -17.85 -31.64 -30.58
CA LEU A 31 -16.63 -31.05 -31.14
C LEU A 31 -16.82 -29.58 -31.51
N MET A 32 -17.96 -29.20 -32.07
CA MET A 32 -18.28 -27.81 -32.37
C MET A 32 -18.41 -26.97 -31.09
N LEU A 33 -19.05 -27.48 -30.05
CA LEU A 33 -19.14 -26.83 -28.74
C LEU A 33 -17.76 -26.65 -28.08
N ALA A 34 -16.91 -27.68 -28.13
CA ALA A 34 -15.55 -27.61 -27.63
C ALA A 34 -14.72 -26.56 -28.39
N ALA A 35 -14.81 -26.54 -29.73
CA ALA A 35 -14.12 -25.56 -30.56
C ALA A 35 -14.59 -24.12 -30.26
N LEU A 36 -15.89 -23.89 -30.12
CA LEU A 36 -16.45 -22.58 -29.79
C LEU A 36 -16.02 -22.10 -28.40
N SER A 37 -16.08 -22.98 -27.39
CA SER A 37 -15.63 -22.65 -26.04
C SER A 37 -14.13 -22.37 -25.97
N SER A 38 -13.31 -23.16 -26.67
CA SER A 38 -11.86 -22.94 -26.76
C SER A 38 -11.52 -21.61 -27.44
N SER A 39 -12.22 -21.28 -28.53
CA SER A 39 -12.05 -19.99 -29.22
C SER A 39 -12.45 -18.82 -28.32
N PHE A 40 -13.54 -18.94 -27.57
CA PHE A 40 -14.02 -17.87 -26.68
C PHE A 40 -13.07 -17.64 -25.50
N LEU A 41 -12.59 -18.72 -24.87
CA LEU A 41 -11.59 -18.63 -23.80
C LEU A 41 -10.26 -18.05 -24.30
N SER A 42 -9.84 -18.42 -25.51
CA SER A 42 -8.63 -17.87 -26.14
C SER A 42 -8.77 -16.37 -26.37
N ALA A 43 -9.90 -15.90 -26.90
CA ALA A 43 -10.17 -14.48 -27.09
C ALA A 43 -10.18 -13.69 -25.77
N LEU A 44 -10.81 -14.23 -24.72
CA LEU A 44 -10.79 -13.62 -23.39
C LEU A 44 -9.37 -13.53 -22.81
N SER A 45 -8.56 -14.58 -22.96
CA SER A 45 -7.18 -14.59 -22.48
C SER A 45 -6.32 -13.55 -23.20
N LEU A 46 -6.51 -13.39 -24.52
CA LEU A 46 -5.82 -12.38 -25.32
C LEU A 46 -6.25 -10.97 -24.93
N TYR A 47 -7.54 -10.75 -24.66
CA TYR A 47 -8.04 -9.45 -24.20
C TYR A 47 -7.43 -9.06 -22.85
N GLN A 48 -7.37 -9.99 -21.90
CA GLN A 48 -6.72 -9.77 -20.61
C GLN A 48 -5.22 -9.47 -20.78
N LEU A 49 -4.52 -10.22 -21.63
CA LEU A 49 -3.11 -9.97 -21.95
C LEU A 49 -2.87 -8.59 -22.59
N VAL A 50 -3.76 -8.12 -23.48
CA VAL A 50 -3.65 -6.81 -24.12
C VAL A 50 -3.95 -5.68 -23.12
N ALA A 51 -4.98 -5.82 -22.29
CA ALA A 51 -5.29 -4.85 -21.24
C ALA A 51 -4.12 -4.73 -20.24
N LEU A 52 -3.55 -5.85 -19.82
CA LEU A 52 -2.38 -5.89 -18.94
C LEU A 52 -1.12 -5.32 -19.60
N ARG A 53 -0.93 -5.50 -20.93
CA ARG A 53 0.20 -4.90 -21.66
C ARG A 53 0.13 -3.38 -21.67
N ALA A 54 -1.06 -2.80 -21.83
CA ALA A 54 -1.24 -1.35 -21.77
C ALA A 54 -0.90 -0.80 -20.37
N GLU A 55 -1.26 -1.51 -19.30
CA GLU A 55 -0.90 -1.14 -17.93
C GLU A 55 0.62 -1.26 -17.66
N ILE A 56 1.30 -2.26 -18.23
CA ILE A 56 2.75 -2.42 -18.12
C ILE A 56 3.49 -1.30 -18.85
N GLU A 57 3.06 -0.94 -20.06
CA GLU A 57 3.68 0.15 -20.83
C GLU A 57 3.51 1.50 -20.12
N GLN A 58 2.34 1.74 -19.52
CA GLN A 58 2.09 2.93 -18.70
C GLN A 58 2.98 2.94 -17.45
N LEU A 59 3.06 1.84 -16.70
CA LEU A 59 3.90 1.74 -15.51
C LEU A 59 5.40 1.85 -15.83
N GLN A 60 5.86 1.30 -16.95
CA GLN A 60 7.24 1.50 -17.40
C GLN A 60 7.53 2.96 -17.76
N SER A 61 6.58 3.66 -18.37
CA SER A 61 6.71 5.09 -18.67
C SER A 61 6.78 5.95 -17.40
N ASP A 62 5.96 5.65 -16.40
CA ASP A 62 5.95 6.35 -15.10
C ASP A 62 7.26 6.10 -14.32
N VAL A 63 7.78 4.87 -14.34
CA VAL A 63 9.08 4.53 -13.72
C VAL A 63 10.26 5.18 -14.46
N SER A 64 10.18 5.31 -15.79
CA SER A 64 11.23 5.98 -16.57
C SER A 64 11.31 7.49 -16.30
N CYS A 65 10.16 8.17 -16.19
CA CYS A 65 10.05 9.58 -15.83
C CYS A 65 10.52 9.82 -14.39
N GLY A 66 10.08 8.98 -13.44
CA GLY A 66 10.53 9.06 -12.04
C GLY A 66 12.02 8.76 -11.84
N ARG A 67 12.66 8.04 -12.77
CA ARG A 67 14.11 7.77 -12.75
C ARG A 67 14.92 8.97 -13.26
N GLU A 68 14.39 9.80 -14.15
CA GLU A 68 15.03 11.03 -14.60
C GLU A 68 14.90 12.17 -13.57
N GLU A 69 13.82 12.20 -12.77
CA GLU A 69 13.67 13.14 -11.65
C GLU A 69 14.52 12.75 -10.41
N GLY A 70 15.07 11.54 -10.38
CA GLY A 70 15.75 10.95 -9.22
C GLY A 70 17.28 10.94 -9.23
N GLN A 71 17.96 11.65 -10.14
CA GLN A 71 19.42 11.74 -10.13
C GLN A 71 19.92 12.94 -9.28
N PRO A 72 20.52 12.69 -8.10
CA PRO A 72 21.01 13.76 -7.24
C PRO A 72 22.26 14.42 -7.84
N SER A 73 22.24 15.74 -7.84
CA SER A 73 23.38 16.63 -8.05
C SER A 73 24.55 16.21 -7.16
N ALA A 74 25.58 15.62 -7.76
CA ALA A 74 26.85 15.37 -7.11
C ALA A 74 27.58 16.71 -6.90
N ASP A 75 27.62 17.12 -5.65
CA ASP A 75 28.48 18.18 -5.13
C ASP A 75 29.95 17.82 -5.38
N ARG A 76 30.69 18.72 -6.04
CA ARG A 76 32.14 18.58 -6.24
C ARG A 76 32.80 19.95 -6.18
N LEU A 77 33.37 20.24 -5.01
CA LEU A 77 34.61 20.96 -4.75
C LEU A 77 34.97 22.12 -5.70
N GLN A 78 34.89 23.33 -5.14
CA GLN A 78 35.54 24.54 -5.64
C GLN A 78 37.06 24.33 -5.76
N VAL A 79 37.60 24.51 -6.96
CA VAL A 79 38.96 25.01 -7.21
C VAL A 79 38.89 25.93 -8.44
N GLU A 80 39.44 27.13 -8.29
CA GLU A 80 39.47 28.21 -9.29
C GLU A 80 40.50 28.00 -10.43
N ILE A 81 40.39 28.92 -11.41
CA ILE A 81 41.34 29.45 -12.44
C ILE A 81 41.37 28.79 -13.87
N PRO A 82 41.71 29.54 -14.97
CA PRO A 82 40.74 30.16 -15.88
C PRO A 82 40.95 29.87 -17.40
N ASN A 83 39.93 30.22 -18.20
CA ASN A 83 39.89 30.62 -19.63
C ASN A 83 41.02 30.19 -20.60
N ASN A 84 40.66 29.53 -21.72
CA ASN A 84 40.65 30.06 -23.12
C ASN A 84 40.66 28.93 -24.19
N ILE A 85 40.08 29.24 -25.36
CA ILE A 85 40.26 28.69 -26.72
C ILE A 85 39.19 27.69 -27.23
N LYS A 86 38.19 28.29 -27.89
CA LYS A 86 37.68 28.10 -29.27
C LYS A 86 37.51 26.71 -29.91
N ASP A 87 36.33 26.63 -30.56
CA ASP A 87 35.99 26.08 -31.88
C ASP A 87 35.20 24.75 -31.99
N VAL A 88 33.91 24.97 -32.32
CA VAL A 88 33.13 24.37 -33.44
C VAL A 88 32.92 22.85 -33.45
N ALA A 89 31.67 22.44 -33.22
CA ALA A 89 30.91 21.57 -34.14
C ALA A 89 29.40 21.62 -33.86
N ARG A 90 28.62 21.82 -34.93
CA ARG A 90 27.16 21.99 -34.97
C ARG A 90 26.42 20.66 -34.84
N GLN A 91 25.30 20.64 -34.11
CA GLN A 91 24.22 19.65 -34.21
C GLN A 91 22.87 20.33 -33.86
N PRO A 92 21.73 19.79 -34.35
CA PRO A 92 20.62 20.57 -34.91
C PRO A 92 19.55 21.00 -33.90
N GLU A 93 18.91 22.11 -34.26
CA GLU A 93 17.77 22.74 -33.58
C GLU A 93 16.58 21.79 -33.42
N CYS A 94 16.11 21.66 -32.18
CA CYS A 94 14.73 21.26 -31.86
C CYS A 94 13.92 22.55 -31.64
N PRO A 95 12.66 22.66 -32.11
CA PRO A 95 11.89 23.90 -31.99
C PRO A 95 11.63 24.27 -30.52
N PRO A 96 11.61 25.57 -30.15
CA PRO A 96 11.27 25.96 -28.79
C PRO A 96 9.82 25.59 -28.49
N ALA A 97 9.65 24.80 -27.42
CA ALA A 97 8.36 24.49 -26.84
C ALA A 97 7.60 25.79 -26.58
N PHE A 98 6.42 25.87 -27.18
CA PHE A 98 5.45 26.93 -26.97
C PHE A 98 5.20 27.04 -25.46
N ILE A 99 5.66 28.13 -24.81
CA ILE A 99 5.14 28.52 -23.51
C ILE A 99 3.70 28.96 -23.77
N GLN A 100 2.76 28.00 -23.76
CA GLN A 100 1.37 28.31 -23.54
C GLN A 100 1.28 28.83 -22.11
N THR A 101 1.40 30.15 -21.97
CA THR A 101 0.79 30.90 -20.88
C THR A 101 -0.72 30.63 -20.97
N ARG A 102 -1.14 29.50 -20.38
CA ARG A 102 -2.55 29.18 -20.19
C ARG A 102 -3.06 30.20 -19.18
N ARG A 103 -3.56 31.32 -19.71
CA ARG A 103 -4.30 32.35 -18.99
C ARG A 103 -5.46 31.65 -18.30
N ARG A 104 -5.25 31.30 -17.04
CA ARG A 104 -6.25 30.69 -16.15
C ARG A 104 -7.39 31.69 -16.08
N ARG A 105 -8.51 31.40 -16.73
CA ARG A 105 -9.77 32.07 -16.42
C ARG A 105 -10.03 31.74 -14.95
N THR A 106 -10.02 32.77 -14.11
CA THR A 106 -10.46 32.69 -12.72
C THR A 106 -11.94 32.30 -12.72
N VAL A 107 -12.20 31.00 -12.66
CA VAL A 107 -13.47 30.48 -12.17
C VAL A 107 -13.35 30.61 -10.65
N SER A 108 -14.09 31.57 -10.10
CA SER A 108 -14.33 31.69 -8.67
C SER A 108 -15.22 30.52 -8.23
N GLY A 109 -14.66 29.31 -8.22
CA GLY A 109 -15.14 28.19 -7.44
C GLY A 109 -14.15 28.04 -6.30
N ALA A 110 -14.59 28.27 -5.08
CA ALA A 110 -13.84 27.78 -3.92
C ALA A 110 -13.87 26.25 -4.00
N GLU A 111 -12.91 25.67 -4.74
CA GLU A 111 -12.52 24.28 -4.54
C GLU A 111 -12.07 24.23 -3.08
N VAL A 112 -12.94 23.71 -2.21
CA VAL A 112 -12.56 23.37 -0.85
C VAL A 112 -11.46 22.33 -1.01
N LEU A 113 -10.21 22.77 -0.97
CA LEU A 113 -9.07 21.89 -0.79
C LEU A 113 -9.34 21.13 0.50
N ILE A 114 -9.87 19.91 0.39
CA ILE A 114 -10.08 19.02 1.52
C ILE A 114 -8.70 18.71 2.06
N SER A 115 -8.30 19.51 3.04
CA SER A 115 -7.01 19.44 3.68
C SER A 115 -6.99 18.20 4.56
N GLN A 116 -6.30 17.14 4.13
CA GLN A 116 -6.11 15.94 4.95
C GLN A 116 -5.48 16.32 6.30
N SER A 117 -6.09 15.84 7.38
CA SER A 117 -5.57 16.04 8.73
C SER A 117 -4.50 15.01 9.02
N PHE A 118 -3.38 15.40 9.62
CA PHE A 118 -2.31 14.47 9.95
C PHE A 118 -1.54 14.94 11.19
N LEU A 119 -0.90 13.98 11.85
CA LEU A 119 -0.01 14.22 12.97
C LEU A 119 1.18 13.27 12.86
N GLN A 120 2.38 13.81 13.02
CA GLN A 120 3.62 13.06 13.14
C GLN A 120 4.27 13.37 14.48
N MET A 121 4.56 12.33 15.25
CA MET A 121 5.37 12.34 16.46
C MET A 121 6.80 11.93 16.12
N LEU A 122 7.76 12.62 16.71
CA LEU A 122 9.18 12.34 16.59
C LEU A 122 9.70 11.87 17.94
N ALA A 123 10.70 10.99 17.94
CA ALA A 123 11.34 10.60 19.19
C ALA A 123 11.97 11.83 19.88
N ASN A 124 11.92 11.83 21.21
CA ASN A 124 12.46 12.89 22.04
C ASN A 124 13.77 12.44 22.69
N ASP A 125 14.89 12.93 22.16
CA ASP A 125 16.25 12.63 22.63
C ASP A 125 16.59 13.23 24.01
N SER A 126 15.80 14.20 24.47
CA SER A 126 15.95 14.82 25.79
C SER A 126 15.37 13.94 26.91
N ARG A 127 14.56 12.92 26.55
CA ARG A 127 13.97 11.95 27.47
C ARG A 127 14.61 10.57 27.26
N LYS A 128 14.48 9.68 28.24
CA LYS A 128 14.91 8.29 28.13
C LYS A 128 13.74 7.38 27.80
N ASN A 129 14.04 6.23 27.18
CA ASN A 129 13.11 5.12 27.06
C ASN A 129 12.54 4.78 28.44
N TYR A 130 11.26 4.43 28.47
CA TYR A 130 10.58 4.07 29.71
C TYR A 130 10.02 2.65 29.60
N VAL A 131 9.89 1.99 30.75
CA VAL A 131 9.29 0.67 30.83
C VAL A 131 7.79 0.82 31.05
N LYS A 132 7.01 0.04 30.31
CA LYS A 132 5.56 -0.01 30.43
C LYS A 132 5.09 -1.45 30.57
N GLU A 133 4.26 -1.71 31.58
CA GLU A 133 3.69 -3.04 31.81
C GLU A 133 2.25 -3.09 31.33
N ILE A 134 1.92 -4.09 30.52
CA ILE A 134 0.56 -4.34 30.00
C ILE A 134 0.27 -5.83 30.16
N LEU A 135 -0.80 -6.18 30.88
CA LEU A 135 -1.18 -7.58 31.16
C LEU A 135 -0.02 -8.47 31.66
N ARG A 136 0.89 -7.91 32.47
CA ARG A 136 2.12 -8.54 33.00
C ARG A 136 3.25 -8.76 31.97
N ASP A 137 3.05 -8.34 30.72
CA ASP A 137 4.11 -8.25 29.73
C ASP A 137 4.82 -6.89 29.82
N THR A 138 6.14 -6.90 29.73
CA THR A 138 6.97 -5.70 29.81
C THR A 138 7.32 -5.20 28.41
N TYR A 139 7.04 -3.92 28.16
CA TYR A 139 7.32 -3.22 26.93
C TYR A 139 8.27 -2.05 27.17
N THR A 140 9.03 -1.70 26.15
CA THR A 140 9.78 -0.44 26.10
C THR A 140 8.95 0.58 25.32
N GLY A 141 8.63 1.69 25.97
CA GLY A 141 7.99 2.85 25.38
C GLY A 141 9.02 3.89 24.92
N ILE A 142 8.73 4.50 23.77
CA ILE A 142 9.54 5.58 23.20
C ILE A 142 8.95 6.91 23.69
N PRO A 143 9.75 7.83 24.25
CA PRO A 143 9.27 9.16 24.58
C PRO A 143 9.07 9.94 23.29
N TRP A 144 7.88 10.49 23.10
CA TRP A 144 7.50 11.21 21.90
C TRP A 144 7.42 12.72 22.15
N GLN A 145 7.56 13.48 21.07
CA GLN A 145 7.25 14.89 20.99
C GLN A 145 6.50 15.18 19.69
N PRO A 146 5.59 16.17 19.66
CA PRO A 146 4.90 16.55 18.44
C PRO A 146 5.90 17.13 17.43
N GLY A 147 5.90 16.57 16.22
CA GLY A 147 6.61 17.11 15.06
C GLY A 147 5.66 17.95 14.21
N LEU A 148 5.21 17.39 13.09
CA LEU A 148 4.31 18.06 12.16
C LEU A 148 2.84 17.76 12.49
N LYS A 149 2.01 18.79 12.58
CA LYS A 149 0.55 18.67 12.85
C LYS A 149 -0.23 19.53 11.86
N ARG A 150 -1.31 18.97 11.30
CA ARG A 150 -2.28 19.69 10.47
C ARG A 150 -3.70 19.19 10.74
N GLY A 151 -4.63 20.13 10.89
CA GLY A 151 -6.05 19.82 11.13
C GLY A 151 -6.36 19.43 12.57
N THR A 152 -7.60 18.98 12.79
CA THR A 152 -8.20 18.72 14.11
C THR A 152 -8.43 17.24 14.42
N ALA A 153 -8.31 16.38 13.42
CA ALA A 153 -8.68 14.97 13.55
C ALA A 153 -7.75 14.15 14.47
N LEU A 154 -6.54 14.66 14.76
CA LEU A 154 -5.50 13.96 15.52
C LEU A 154 -4.80 14.94 16.49
N GLU A 155 -4.53 14.47 17.70
CA GLU A 155 -3.83 15.24 18.73
C GLU A 155 -2.75 14.42 19.42
N ALA A 156 -1.66 15.06 19.82
CA ALA A 156 -0.63 14.43 20.64
C ALA A 156 -1.03 14.55 22.11
N GLU A 157 -1.20 13.41 22.80
CA GLU A 157 -1.50 13.36 24.22
C GLU A 157 -0.46 12.49 24.92
N GLY A 158 0.50 13.13 25.58
CA GLY A 158 1.66 12.47 26.16
C GLY A 158 2.48 11.73 25.09
N ASP A 159 2.71 10.43 25.33
CA ASP A 159 3.45 9.54 24.42
C ASP A 159 2.52 8.75 23.48
N ARG A 160 1.32 9.30 23.17
CA ARG A 160 0.29 8.68 22.31
C ARG A 160 -0.34 9.68 21.35
N ILE A 161 -0.97 9.16 20.30
CA ILE A 161 -1.82 9.95 19.39
C ILE A 161 -3.28 9.69 19.74
N LEU A 162 -4.02 10.74 20.08
CA LEU A 162 -5.47 10.71 20.27
C LEU A 162 -6.19 10.98 18.94
N VAL A 163 -7.18 10.15 18.63
CA VAL A 163 -8.09 10.30 17.50
C VAL A 163 -9.29 11.13 17.93
N ARG A 164 -9.52 12.28 17.28
CA ARG A 164 -10.66 13.17 17.58
C ARG A 164 -11.86 12.96 16.68
N GLU A 165 -11.61 12.53 15.45
CA GLU A 165 -12.66 12.32 14.45
C GLU A 165 -12.64 10.85 14.00
N GLU A 166 -13.81 10.24 13.80
CA GLU A 166 -13.86 8.90 13.20
C GLU A 166 -13.44 8.96 11.73
N GLY A 167 -12.78 7.90 11.25
CA GLY A 167 -12.42 7.78 9.84
C GLY A 167 -11.45 6.65 9.53
N PHE A 168 -11.03 6.59 8.27
CA PHE A 168 -9.90 5.76 7.85
C PHE A 168 -8.62 6.57 7.93
N TYR A 169 -7.58 5.95 8.48
CA TYR A 169 -6.28 6.57 8.71
C TYR A 169 -5.18 5.71 8.12
N TYR A 170 -4.26 6.32 7.39
CA TYR A 170 -2.96 5.72 7.11
C TYR A 170 -2.05 5.98 8.30
N VAL A 171 -1.69 4.93 9.02
CA VAL A 171 -0.78 4.98 10.17
C VAL A 171 0.56 4.40 9.75
N TYR A 172 1.64 5.06 10.12
CA TYR A 172 3.00 4.66 9.77
C TYR A 172 3.95 4.86 10.94
N SER A 173 4.99 4.06 11.00
CA SER A 173 6.00 4.13 12.04
C SER A 173 7.36 3.64 11.56
N GLN A 174 8.41 4.23 12.11
CA GLN A 174 9.78 3.77 11.96
C GLN A 174 10.49 3.81 13.31
N VAL A 175 11.32 2.81 13.57
CA VAL A 175 12.22 2.79 14.73
C VAL A 175 13.61 2.36 14.27
N PHE A 176 14.64 3.06 14.75
CA PHE A 176 16.03 2.69 14.53
C PHE A 176 16.61 1.93 15.73
N TYR A 177 16.90 0.65 15.52
CA TYR A 177 17.37 -0.28 16.55
C TYR A 177 18.90 -0.32 16.61
N ARG A 178 19.41 -0.23 17.84
CA ARG A 178 20.83 -0.41 18.20
C ARG A 178 21.10 -1.65 19.06
N ASP A 179 20.02 -2.28 19.50
CA ASP A 179 20.03 -3.48 20.33
C ASP A 179 20.54 -4.73 19.58
N ASN A 180 21.40 -5.51 20.24
CA ASN A 180 22.02 -6.71 19.69
C ASN A 180 21.22 -8.00 19.90
N THR A 181 20.03 -7.90 20.49
CA THR A 181 19.08 -9.00 20.57
C THR A 181 18.75 -9.52 19.17
N PHE A 182 18.82 -10.85 18.97
CA PHE A 182 18.73 -11.50 17.65
C PHE A 182 17.60 -11.01 16.73
N ALA A 183 16.47 -10.59 17.31
CA ALA A 183 15.37 -9.96 16.59
C ALA A 183 14.80 -8.79 17.41
N MET A 184 14.65 -7.66 16.73
CA MET A 184 14.06 -6.44 17.26
C MET A 184 12.88 -6.00 16.42
N GLY A 185 11.99 -5.22 17.01
CA GLY A 185 10.75 -4.87 16.35
C GLY A 185 9.86 -3.99 17.22
N HIS A 186 8.77 -3.53 16.66
CA HIS A 186 7.77 -2.75 17.38
C HIS A 186 6.37 -3.14 16.92
N VAL A 187 5.41 -2.78 17.74
CA VAL A 187 4.00 -2.99 17.49
C VAL A 187 3.29 -1.65 17.66
N VAL A 188 2.46 -1.30 16.68
CA VAL A 188 1.53 -0.17 16.79
C VAL A 188 0.21 -0.71 17.34
N PHE A 189 -0.17 -0.23 18.50
CA PHE A 189 -1.40 -0.59 19.20
C PHE A 189 -2.48 0.47 19.01
N ARG A 190 -3.72 0.01 18.81
CA ARG A 190 -4.95 0.79 18.97
C ARG A 190 -5.51 0.52 20.35
N TRP A 191 -5.70 1.54 21.17
CA TRP A 191 -6.49 1.48 22.39
C TRP A 191 -7.88 1.99 22.08
N LYS A 192 -8.86 1.09 22.20
CA LYS A 192 -10.26 1.39 21.90
C LYS A 192 -10.87 2.21 23.03
N ALA A 193 -11.52 3.32 22.69
CA ALA A 193 -12.35 4.07 23.64
C ALA A 193 -13.60 3.27 24.03
N ASN A 194 -14.22 2.64 23.05
CA ASN A 194 -15.42 1.82 23.22
C ASN A 194 -15.09 0.35 22.96
N VAL A 195 -15.45 -0.52 23.91
CA VAL A 195 -15.26 -1.98 23.81
C VAL A 195 -16.63 -2.63 23.83
N VAL A 196 -16.89 -3.52 22.87
CA VAL A 196 -18.16 -4.24 22.76
C VAL A 196 -17.96 -5.71 23.11
N GLY A 197 -18.80 -6.26 23.99
CA GLY A 197 -18.77 -7.67 24.36
C GLY A 197 -17.46 -8.08 25.04
N ASN A 198 -16.76 -9.06 24.47
CA ASN A 198 -15.50 -9.62 24.97
C ASN A 198 -14.28 -9.20 24.15
N GLU A 199 -14.40 -8.14 23.36
CA GLU A 199 -13.27 -7.61 22.59
C GLU A 199 -12.16 -7.08 23.50
N PRO A 200 -10.88 -7.23 23.13
CA PRO A 200 -9.79 -6.65 23.89
C PRO A 200 -9.79 -5.12 23.78
N GLN A 201 -9.47 -4.43 24.89
CA GLN A 201 -9.38 -2.98 24.91
C GLN A 201 -8.25 -2.44 24.01
N TYR A 202 -7.17 -3.21 23.84
CA TYR A 202 -6.07 -2.82 22.96
C TYR A 202 -5.81 -3.91 21.91
N VAL A 203 -5.55 -3.49 20.68
CA VAL A 203 -5.37 -4.37 19.52
C VAL A 203 -4.08 -4.01 18.80
N SER A 204 -3.29 -5.01 18.44
CA SER A 204 -2.11 -4.85 17.59
C SER A 204 -2.56 -4.59 16.15
N LEU A 205 -2.24 -3.41 15.59
CA LEU A 205 -2.53 -3.07 14.21
C LEU A 205 -1.43 -3.59 13.27
N PHE A 206 -0.20 -3.12 13.50
CA PHE A 206 0.95 -3.38 12.63
C PHE A 206 2.14 -3.82 13.46
N ARG A 207 2.95 -4.71 12.88
CA ARG A 207 4.15 -5.26 13.52
C ARG A 207 5.30 -5.18 12.54
N CYS A 208 6.43 -4.69 13.01
CA CYS A 208 7.68 -4.67 12.27
C CYS A 208 8.71 -5.51 13.01
N ILE A 209 9.45 -6.37 12.31
CA ILE A 209 10.49 -7.23 12.89
C ILE A 209 11.72 -7.20 11.98
N GLN A 210 12.90 -7.04 12.57
CA GLN A 210 14.20 -7.12 11.92
C GLN A 210 15.10 -8.08 12.69
N ASN A 211 15.90 -8.85 11.95
CA ASN A 211 17.00 -9.58 12.53
C ASN A 211 18.16 -8.62 12.80
N MET A 212 18.87 -8.82 13.91
CA MET A 212 19.99 -7.97 14.31
C MET A 212 21.31 -8.73 14.25
N ASN A 213 22.37 -8.04 13.81
CA ASN A 213 23.71 -8.58 13.85
C ASN A 213 24.31 -8.38 15.25
N PRO A 214 24.84 -9.44 15.91
CA PRO A 214 25.31 -9.36 17.30
C PRO A 214 26.50 -8.40 17.51
N VAL A 215 27.22 -8.03 16.45
CA VAL A 215 28.38 -7.14 16.48
C VAL A 215 28.03 -5.71 16.05
N GLN A 216 27.24 -5.57 14.97
CA GLN A 216 26.85 -4.27 14.40
C GLN A 216 25.34 -4.20 14.20
N SER A 217 24.64 -3.84 15.25
CA SER A 217 23.18 -3.72 15.26
C SER A 217 22.75 -2.32 14.87
N PHE A 218 22.55 -2.06 13.57
CA PHE A 218 22.10 -0.76 13.08
C PHE A 218 21.03 -0.93 12.00
N ASN A 219 19.80 -1.28 12.41
CA ASN A 219 18.69 -1.52 11.49
C ASN A 219 17.51 -0.60 11.79
N THR A 220 16.94 -0.02 10.74
CA THR A 220 15.62 0.62 10.81
C THR A 220 14.54 -0.40 10.46
N CYS A 221 13.38 -0.27 11.09
CA CYS A 221 12.19 -1.05 10.71
C CYS A 221 11.05 -0.07 10.50
N TYR A 222 10.51 -0.02 9.28
CA TYR A 222 9.34 0.78 8.91
C TYR A 222 8.13 -0.13 8.69
N THR A 223 6.96 0.27 9.18
CA THR A 223 5.69 -0.36 8.85
C THR A 223 4.60 0.69 8.73
N GLY A 224 3.58 0.42 7.91
CA GLY A 224 2.40 1.27 7.82
C GLY A 224 1.24 0.56 7.14
N GLY A 225 0.06 1.14 7.29
CA GLY A 225 -1.16 0.61 6.68
C GLY A 225 -2.39 1.43 7.02
N ILE A 226 -3.51 1.08 6.40
CA ILE A 226 -4.79 1.77 6.57
C ILE A 226 -5.62 1.06 7.65
N VAL A 227 -6.14 1.83 8.60
CA VAL A 227 -7.02 1.34 9.67
C VAL A 227 -8.22 2.24 9.86
N LYS A 228 -9.35 1.67 10.26
CA LYS A 228 -10.50 2.44 10.74
C LYS A 228 -10.31 2.75 12.23
N LEU A 229 -10.39 4.01 12.61
CA LEU A 229 -10.28 4.49 13.99
C LEU A 229 -11.53 5.26 14.37
N GLU A 230 -11.91 5.14 15.64
CA GLU A 230 -13.05 5.84 16.22
C GLU A 230 -12.59 7.06 17.04
N ALA A 231 -13.46 8.04 17.18
CA ALA A 231 -13.20 9.18 18.04
C ALA A 231 -13.01 8.72 19.49
N GLY A 232 -11.91 9.15 20.12
CA GLY A 232 -11.49 8.75 21.45
C GLY A 232 -10.42 7.66 21.48
N ASP A 233 -10.16 6.97 20.36
CA ASP A 233 -9.12 5.95 20.31
C ASP A 233 -7.72 6.54 20.47
N TYR A 234 -6.80 5.76 21.03
CA TYR A 234 -5.38 6.10 21.05
C TYR A 234 -4.55 5.17 20.16
N LEU A 235 -3.56 5.75 19.47
CA LEU A 235 -2.47 5.01 18.86
C LEU A 235 -1.22 5.13 19.73
N GLU A 236 -0.55 4.00 19.93
CA GLU A 236 0.69 3.95 20.70
C GLU A 236 1.65 2.94 20.07
N LEU A 237 2.94 3.27 20.06
CA LEU A 237 3.99 2.37 19.59
C LEU A 237 4.76 1.83 20.79
N LEU A 238 4.86 0.50 20.87
CA LEU A 238 5.60 -0.19 21.93
C LEU A 238 6.53 -1.25 21.35
N ILE A 239 7.68 -1.43 22.00
CA ILE A 239 8.66 -2.47 21.66
C ILE A 239 8.46 -3.63 22.65
N PRO A 240 8.20 -4.87 22.18
CA PRO A 240 7.94 -6.03 23.04
C PRO A 240 9.23 -6.60 23.66
N ARG A 241 9.94 -5.75 24.42
CA ARG A 241 11.16 -6.05 25.16
C ARG A 241 11.17 -5.23 26.45
N ALA A 242 11.73 -5.80 27.51
CA ALA A 242 11.85 -5.11 28.80
C ALA A 242 12.75 -3.87 28.72
N THR A 243 13.86 -3.98 27.99
CA THR A 243 14.83 -2.89 27.79
C THR A 243 15.35 -2.94 26.36
N ALA A 244 14.85 -2.06 25.48
CA ALA A 244 15.33 -1.95 24.11
C ALA A 244 16.30 -0.77 23.94
N ASP A 245 17.43 -1.00 23.28
CA ASP A 245 18.31 0.07 22.80
C ASP A 245 17.89 0.52 21.39
N VAL A 246 17.43 1.78 21.32
CA VAL A 246 16.98 2.44 20.08
C VAL A 246 17.53 3.85 20.00
N SER A 247 17.64 4.37 18.79
CA SER A 247 17.91 5.80 18.57
C SER A 247 16.67 6.63 18.88
N LEU A 248 16.85 7.70 19.65
CA LEU A 248 15.83 8.70 19.94
C LEU A 248 15.92 9.95 19.05
N SER A 249 16.65 9.85 17.94
CA SER A 249 16.70 10.92 16.95
C SER A 249 15.42 10.95 16.12
N GLY A 250 14.81 12.14 16.01
CA GLY A 250 13.51 12.32 15.35
C GLY A 250 13.52 12.07 13.84
N ASP A 251 14.69 12.07 13.20
CA ASP A 251 14.86 11.73 11.78
C ASP A 251 14.76 10.23 11.48
N SER A 252 15.04 9.39 12.47
CA SER A 252 15.19 7.94 12.32
C SER A 252 14.10 7.15 13.06
N THR A 253 13.53 7.72 14.13
CA THR A 253 12.46 7.13 14.93
C THR A 253 11.26 8.07 15.01
N PHE A 254 10.14 7.67 14.41
CA PHE A 254 8.91 8.46 14.31
C PHE A 254 7.64 7.59 14.24
N LEU A 255 6.50 8.17 14.61
CA LEU A 255 5.16 7.59 14.52
C LEU A 255 4.22 8.64 13.94
N GLY A 256 3.39 8.29 12.98
CA GLY A 256 2.43 9.25 12.42
C GLY A 256 1.14 8.62 11.93
N ALA A 257 0.14 9.47 11.74
CA ALA A 257 -1.15 9.12 11.21
C ALA A 257 -1.69 10.24 10.30
N LEU A 258 -2.33 9.84 9.20
CA LEU A 258 -2.95 10.71 8.20
C LEU A 258 -4.40 10.27 7.98
N LYS A 259 -5.35 11.17 8.18
CA LYS A 259 -6.77 10.92 7.89
C LYS A 259 -6.99 10.92 6.38
N LEU A 260 -7.59 9.84 5.87
CA LEU A 260 -7.99 9.71 4.48
C LEU A 260 -9.30 10.46 4.24
N ALA A 261 -9.45 10.99 3.02
CA ALA A 261 -10.60 11.77 2.59
C ALA A 261 -11.83 10.90 2.28
#